data_AF-A0A6S6TN03-F1
#
_entry.id   AF-A0A6S6TN03-F1
#
_cell.length_a   1.000
_cell.length_b   1.000
_cell.length_c   1.000
_cell.angle_alpha   90.00
_cell.angle_beta   90.00
_cell.angle_gamma   90.00
#
_symmetry.space_group_name_H-M   'P 1'
#
loop_
_entity.id
_entity.type
_entity.pdbx_description
1 polymer ?
#
loop_
_entity_poly.entity_id
_entity_poly.type
_entity_poly.pdbx_seq_one_letter_code
_entity_poly.pdbx_strand_id
1 'polypeptide(L)'
;MKLKIFLAGLALCMSTTAFAKEKPTLNDDVDAGVKTAVESAIAANKSAKAADVEWIWANPVGDIWEKTRGLMSSTNILDQTIEMANAGKNEAAIKAANYIENAAKQGLEQSKLIPKASPAQYGL
;
A
#
# COMPACT_ATOMS: atom_id res chain seq x y z
N MET A 1 -3.75 47.34 -43.70
CA MET A 1 -4.26 46.35 -42.73
C MET A 1 -3.12 45.45 -42.27
N LYS A 2 -2.72 45.51 -41.00
CA LYS A 2 -1.77 44.57 -40.37
C LYS A 2 -2.33 44.19 -39.01
N LEU A 3 -3.01 43.04 -38.98
CA LEU A 3 -3.60 42.46 -37.78
C LEU A 3 -2.47 41.73 -37.02
N LYS A 4 -2.10 42.22 -35.83
CA LYS A 4 -1.22 41.50 -34.91
C LYS A 4 -2.08 41.03 -33.74
N ILE A 5 -2.62 39.81 -33.85
CA ILE A 5 -3.21 39.09 -32.72
C ILE A 5 -2.03 38.51 -31.93
N PHE A 6 -1.72 39.09 -30.77
CA PHE A 6 -0.90 38.44 -29.77
C PHE A 6 -1.82 37.56 -28.90
N LEU A 7 -1.85 36.27 -29.22
CA LEU A 7 -2.38 35.24 -28.34
C LEU A 7 -1.28 34.92 -27.32
N ALA A 8 -1.32 35.58 -26.16
CA ALA A 8 -0.56 35.13 -24.99
C ALA A 8 -1.48 34.27 -24.13
N GLY A 9 -1.60 33.00 -24.50
CA GLY A 9 -1.99 31.97 -23.55
C GLY A 9 -0.78 31.59 -22.72
N LEU A 10 -0.91 31.52 -21.39
CA LEU A 10 -0.34 30.41 -20.62
C LEU A 10 -0.92 30.37 -19.21
N ALA A 11 -1.72 29.33 -19.00
CA ALA A 11 -1.90 28.55 -17.78
C ALA A 11 -1.76 29.24 -16.41
N LEU A 12 -2.90 29.28 -15.70
CA LEU A 12 -2.91 29.15 -14.25
C LEU A 12 -2.15 27.86 -13.86
N CYS A 13 -0.89 27.97 -13.47
CA CYS A 13 -0.25 26.97 -12.64
C CYS A 13 -0.81 27.11 -11.22
N MET A 14 -2.02 26.58 -10.99
CA MET A 14 -2.41 26.21 -9.64
C MET A 14 -1.52 25.05 -9.23
N SER A 15 -0.42 25.36 -8.55
CA SER A 15 0.39 24.41 -7.83
C SER A 15 -0.45 23.82 -6.70
N THR A 16 -1.22 22.77 -6.99
CA THR A 16 -1.78 21.90 -5.96
C THR A 16 -0.61 21.17 -5.32
N THR A 17 -0.14 21.69 -4.19
CA THR A 17 0.70 20.94 -3.26
C THR A 17 -0.03 19.64 -2.94
N ALA A 18 0.50 18.52 -3.45
CA ALA A 18 0.06 17.20 -3.07
C ALA A 18 0.28 17.05 -1.57
N PHE A 19 -0.79 17.14 -0.78
CA PHE A 19 -0.75 16.77 0.63
C PHE A 19 -0.41 15.28 0.67
N ALA A 20 0.82 14.95 1.06
CA ALA A 20 1.17 13.58 1.41
C ALA A 20 0.24 13.20 2.58
N LYS A 21 -0.73 12.34 2.32
CA LYS A 21 -1.64 11.81 3.35
C LYS A 21 -0.77 11.17 4.44
N GLU A 22 -0.90 11.65 5.68
CA GLU A 22 -0.18 11.05 6.81
C GLU A 22 -0.53 9.56 6.90
N LYS A 23 0.50 8.72 7.06
CA LYS A 23 0.27 7.28 7.23
C LYS A 23 -0.40 7.03 8.58
N PRO A 24 -1.48 6.25 8.61
CA PRO A 24 -2.17 5.96 9.86
C PRO A 24 -1.27 5.15 10.79
N THR A 25 -1.21 5.54 12.05
CA THR A 25 -0.53 4.81 13.12
C THR A 25 -1.55 4.03 13.93
N LEU A 26 -1.19 2.82 14.37
CA LEU A 26 -2.07 1.99 15.20
C LEU A 26 -2.19 2.62 16.60
N ASN A 27 -3.42 2.86 17.05
CA ASN A 27 -3.66 3.47 18.35
C ASN A 27 -3.45 2.45 19.48
N ASP A 28 -3.17 2.96 20.68
CA ASP A 28 -2.94 2.12 21.87
C ASP A 28 -4.22 1.53 22.47
N ASP A 29 -5.37 2.11 22.18
CA ASP A 29 -6.70 1.68 22.65
C ASP A 29 -7.33 0.58 21.77
N VAL A 30 -6.67 0.19 20.68
CA VAL A 30 -7.09 -0.94 19.85
C VAL A 30 -7.04 -2.23 20.67
N ASP A 31 -8.08 -3.06 20.52
CA ASP A 31 -8.17 -4.37 21.16
C ASP A 31 -6.88 -5.18 20.96
N ALA A 32 -6.40 -5.83 22.04
CA ALA A 32 -5.11 -6.51 22.04
C ALA A 32 -5.00 -7.62 20.98
N GLY A 33 -6.10 -8.32 20.69
CA GLY A 33 -6.15 -9.34 19.65
C GLY A 33 -6.03 -8.75 18.25
N VAL A 34 -6.73 -7.63 18.01
CA VAL A 34 -6.62 -6.87 16.74
C VAL A 34 -5.23 -6.28 16.59
N LYS A 35 -4.68 -5.68 17.65
CA LYS A 35 -3.34 -5.08 17.65
C LYS A 35 -2.28 -6.11 17.27
N THR A 36 -2.31 -7.28 17.89
CA THR A 36 -1.40 -8.40 17.59
C THR A 36 -1.48 -8.83 16.12
N ALA A 37 -2.68 -8.94 15.56
CA ALA A 37 -2.87 -9.34 14.17
C ALA A 37 -2.32 -8.28 13.20
N VAL A 38 -2.63 -7.00 13.44
CA VAL A 38 -2.15 -5.88 12.61
C VAL A 38 -0.64 -5.74 12.69
N GLU A 39 -0.04 -5.85 13.87
CA GLU A 39 1.42 -5.81 14.05
C GLU A 39 2.12 -6.97 13.33
N SER A 40 1.54 -8.17 13.37
CA SER A 40 2.05 -9.33 12.61
C SER A 40 2.02 -9.09 11.10
N ALA A 41 0.93 -8.49 10.59
CA ALA A 41 0.83 -8.08 9.19
C ALA A 41 1.86 -6.99 8.81
N ILE A 42 2.07 -6.00 9.68
CA ILE A 42 3.10 -4.96 9.51
C ILE A 42 4.49 -5.62 9.39
N ALA A 43 4.82 -6.54 10.30
CA ALA A 43 6.12 -7.21 10.32
C ALA A 43 6.34 -8.09 9.09
N ALA A 44 5.33 -8.87 8.70
CA ALA A 44 5.38 -9.71 7.50
C ALA A 44 5.54 -8.85 6.23
N ASN A 45 4.77 -7.78 6.10
CA ASN A 45 4.87 -6.87 4.95
C ASN A 45 6.24 -6.18 4.90
N LYS A 46 6.80 -5.74 6.03
CA LYS A 46 8.16 -5.18 6.10
C LYS A 46 9.21 -6.18 5.63
N SER A 47 9.06 -7.45 6.02
CA SER A 47 9.98 -8.53 5.64
C SER A 47 9.90 -8.85 4.14
N ALA A 48 8.69 -8.90 3.57
CA ALA A 48 8.49 -9.06 2.14
C ALA A 48 9.09 -7.88 1.35
N LYS A 49 8.86 -6.64 1.78
CA LYS A 49 9.43 -5.46 1.13
C LYS A 49 10.96 -5.43 1.18
N ALA A 50 11.57 -5.88 2.28
CA ALA A 50 13.02 -6.00 2.37
C ALA A 50 13.60 -7.04 1.40
N ALA A 51 12.77 -7.99 0.94
CA ALA A 51 13.11 -8.93 -0.11
C ALA A 51 12.76 -8.42 -1.52
N ASP A 52 12.37 -7.16 -1.68
CA ASP A 52 11.86 -6.55 -2.91
C ASP A 52 10.54 -7.17 -3.41
N VAL A 53 9.74 -7.73 -2.49
CA VAL A 53 8.42 -8.28 -2.78
C VAL A 53 7.36 -7.27 -2.36
N GLU A 54 6.57 -6.77 -3.32
CA GLU A 54 5.37 -5.98 -3.06
C GLU A 54 4.18 -6.58 -3.81
N TRP A 55 3.09 -6.83 -3.07
CA TRP A 55 1.86 -7.38 -3.65
C TRP A 55 0.93 -6.25 -4.06
N ILE A 56 0.38 -6.40 -5.26
CA ILE A 56 -0.66 -5.51 -5.81
C ILE A 56 -1.91 -6.35 -6.03
N TRP A 57 -3.00 -6.01 -5.35
CA TRP A 57 -4.28 -6.70 -5.47
C TRP A 57 -5.26 -5.92 -6.31
N ALA A 58 -5.87 -6.56 -7.29
CA ALA A 58 -6.99 -5.99 -8.05
C ALA A 58 -8.28 -5.91 -7.23
N ASN A 59 -8.45 -6.85 -6.29
CA ASN A 59 -9.59 -6.90 -5.38
C ASN A 59 -9.10 -7.12 -3.93
N PRO A 60 -8.81 -6.04 -3.17
CA PRO A 60 -8.53 -6.14 -1.73
C PRO A 60 -9.71 -6.76 -0.95
N VAL A 61 -9.50 -7.07 0.33
CA VAL A 61 -10.46 -7.85 1.14
C VAL A 61 -11.58 -6.99 1.70
N GLY A 62 -12.83 -7.45 1.57
CA GLY A 62 -14.00 -6.91 2.31
C GLY A 62 -14.23 -5.41 2.10
N ASP A 63 -14.49 -4.69 3.20
CA ASP A 63 -14.75 -3.24 3.24
C ASP A 63 -13.68 -2.37 2.56
N ILE A 64 -12.43 -2.85 2.44
CA ILE A 64 -11.34 -2.11 1.78
C ILE A 64 -11.60 -2.00 0.26
N TRP A 65 -12.20 -3.04 -0.33
CA TRP A 65 -12.51 -3.07 -1.75
C TRP A 65 -13.56 -2.05 -2.14
N GLU A 66 -14.65 -1.99 -1.39
CA GLU A 66 -15.79 -1.12 -1.70
C GLU A 66 -15.39 0.36 -1.71
N LYS A 67 -14.45 0.75 -0.84
CA LYS A 67 -13.94 2.12 -0.76
C LYS A 67 -13.07 2.54 -1.94
N THR A 68 -12.39 1.61 -2.60
CA THR A 68 -11.22 1.99 -3.42
C THR A 68 -11.31 1.54 -4.88
N ARG A 69 -12.10 0.50 -5.20
CA ARG A 69 -12.38 0.00 -6.56
C ARG A 69 -11.18 0.07 -7.53
N GLY A 70 -10.07 -0.58 -7.18
CA GLY A 70 -8.88 -0.59 -8.03
C GLY A 70 -7.71 -1.40 -7.45
N LEU A 71 -6.60 -1.39 -8.20
CA LEU A 71 -5.34 -2.02 -7.80
C LEU A 71 -4.80 -1.34 -6.54
N MET A 72 -4.50 -2.14 -5.50
CA MET A 72 -3.97 -1.63 -4.24
C MET A 72 -2.71 -2.39 -3.83
N SER A 73 -1.66 -1.65 -3.49
CA SER A 73 -0.44 -2.23 -2.93
C SER A 73 -0.64 -2.70 -1.50
N SER A 74 0.20 -3.62 -1.03
CA SER A 74 0.20 -4.07 0.36
C SER A 74 0.42 -2.98 1.38
N THR A 75 1.18 -1.95 1.02
CA THR A 75 1.33 -0.77 1.85
C THR A 75 -0.02 -0.05 2.04
N ASN A 76 -0.78 0.14 0.97
CA ASN A 76 -2.05 0.87 1.04
C ASN A 76 -3.17 0.05 1.72
N ILE A 77 -3.20 -1.27 1.52
CA ILE A 77 -4.15 -2.14 2.25
C ILE A 77 -3.82 -2.13 3.75
N LEU A 78 -2.54 -2.13 4.11
CA LEU A 78 -2.11 -2.07 5.51
C LEU A 78 -2.54 -0.75 6.16
N ASP A 79 -2.40 0.38 5.46
CA ASP A 79 -2.87 1.67 5.95
C ASP A 79 -4.39 1.64 6.20
N GLN A 80 -5.18 1.11 5.26
CA GLN A 80 -6.63 0.92 5.46
C GLN A 80 -6.95 -0.06 6.61
N THR A 81 -6.12 -1.07 6.82
CA THR A 81 -6.27 -2.05 7.91
C THR A 81 -6.06 -1.38 9.27
N ILE A 82 -5.07 -0.49 9.38
CA ILE A 82 -4.83 0.33 10.58
C ILE A 82 -6.00 1.28 10.81
N GLU A 83 -6.49 1.98 9.77
CA GLU A 83 -7.69 2.84 9.87
C GLU A 83 -8.91 2.05 10.39
N MET A 84 -9.11 0.81 9.93
CA MET A 84 -10.21 -0.05 10.41
C MET A 84 -10.03 -0.49 11.86
N ALA A 85 -8.80 -0.85 12.26
CA ALA A 85 -8.48 -1.23 13.64
C ALA A 85 -8.75 -0.07 14.60
N ASN A 86 -8.27 1.12 14.26
CA ASN A 86 -8.51 2.35 15.04
C ASN A 86 -9.99 2.75 15.09
N ALA A 87 -10.77 2.40 14.06
CA ALA A 87 -12.20 2.63 14.02
C ALA A 87 -13.03 1.57 14.78
N GLY A 88 -12.38 0.61 15.46
CA GLY A 88 -13.04 -0.48 16.20
C GLY A 88 -13.68 -1.54 15.30
N LYS A 89 -13.36 -1.56 13.99
CA LYS A 89 -13.83 -2.58 13.05
C LYS A 89 -12.99 -3.87 13.18
N ASN A 90 -13.00 -4.46 14.36
CA ASN A 90 -12.07 -5.50 14.79
C ASN A 90 -12.03 -6.72 13.84
N GLU A 91 -13.19 -7.27 13.49
CA GLU A 91 -13.25 -8.45 12.60
C GLU A 91 -12.72 -8.18 11.19
N ALA A 92 -13.10 -7.02 10.61
CA ALA A 92 -12.63 -6.61 9.29
C ALA A 92 -11.11 -6.33 9.30
N ALA A 93 -10.62 -5.69 10.36
CA ALA A 93 -9.19 -5.42 10.55
C ALA A 93 -8.39 -6.72 10.68
N ILE A 94 -8.83 -7.68 11.50
CA ILE A 94 -8.17 -8.98 11.65
C ILE A 94 -8.16 -9.74 10.32
N LYS A 95 -9.30 -9.77 9.61
CA LYS A 95 -9.40 -10.47 8.32
C LYS A 95 -8.44 -9.88 7.28
N ALA A 96 -8.35 -8.55 7.20
CA ALA A 96 -7.42 -7.87 6.31
C ALA A 96 -5.96 -8.10 6.72
N ALA A 97 -5.65 -7.99 8.01
CA ALA A 97 -4.32 -8.23 8.55
C ALA A 97 -3.81 -9.65 8.24
N ASN A 98 -4.62 -10.68 8.51
CA ASN A 98 -4.27 -12.07 8.22
C ASN A 98 -4.06 -12.31 6.72
N TYR A 99 -4.84 -11.64 5.87
CA TYR A 99 -4.68 -11.74 4.42
C TYR A 99 -3.35 -11.14 3.95
N ILE A 100 -2.99 -9.95 4.46
CA ILE A 100 -1.69 -9.32 4.18
C ILE A 100 -0.56 -10.21 4.67
N GLU A 101 -0.64 -10.72 5.90
CA GLU A 101 0.38 -11.57 6.49
C GLU A 101 0.63 -12.83 5.66
N ASN A 102 -0.44 -13.53 5.28
CA ASN A 102 -0.35 -14.75 4.48
C ASN A 102 0.24 -14.49 3.10
N ALA A 103 -0.19 -13.44 2.40
CA ALA A 103 0.36 -13.09 1.10
C ALA A 103 1.83 -12.66 1.19
N ALA A 104 2.19 -11.87 2.19
CA ALA A 104 3.57 -11.47 2.43
C ALA A 104 4.48 -12.68 2.68
N LYS A 105 4.04 -13.65 3.50
CA LYS A 105 4.77 -14.91 3.73
C LYS A 105 4.89 -15.73 2.45
N GLN A 106 3.80 -15.93 1.70
CA GLN A 106 3.82 -16.69 0.46
C GLN A 106 4.71 -16.04 -0.60
N GLY A 107 4.62 -14.72 -0.78
CA GLY A 107 5.47 -13.98 -1.72
C GLY A 107 6.94 -14.03 -1.32
N LEU A 108 7.24 -13.94 -0.03
CA LEU A 108 8.60 -14.11 0.46
C LEU A 108 9.13 -15.53 0.16
N GLU A 109 8.36 -16.59 0.42
CA GLU A 109 8.76 -17.95 0.07
C GLU A 109 8.96 -18.13 -1.45
N GLN A 110 8.06 -17.59 -2.27
CA GLN A 110 8.20 -17.62 -3.74
C GLN A 110 9.44 -16.86 -4.21
N SER A 111 9.76 -15.71 -3.60
CA SER A 111 10.95 -14.93 -3.94
C SER A 111 12.26 -15.66 -3.66
N LYS A 112 12.27 -16.60 -2.71
CA LYS A 112 13.44 -17.45 -2.43
C LYS A 112 13.62 -18.55 -3.48
N LEU A 113 12.54 -18.97 -4.15
CA LEU A 113 12.55 -20.01 -5.18
C LEU A 113 12.95 -19.49 -6.56
N ILE A 114 12.77 -18.18 -6.79
CA ILE A 114 13.22 -17.52 -8.01
C ILE A 114 14.67 -17.09 -7.79
N PRO A 115 15.65 -17.62 -8.54
CA PRO A 115 17.01 -17.09 -8.45
C PRO A 115 16.97 -15.60 -8.77
N LYS A 116 17.30 -14.74 -7.80
CA LYS A 116 17.48 -13.30 -8.05
C LYS A 116 18.55 -13.18 -9.12
N ALA A 117 18.16 -12.80 -10.33
CA ALA A 117 19.10 -12.47 -11.39
C ALA A 117 19.94 -11.31 -10.86
N SER A 118 21.18 -11.60 -10.47
CA SER A 118 22.12 -10.55 -10.11
C SER A 118 22.44 -9.76 -11.38
N PRO A 119 22.52 -8.42 -11.35
CA PRO A 119 22.98 -7.62 -12.48
C PRO A 119 24.39 -7.99 -12.98
N ALA A 120 25.12 -8.87 -12.28
CA ALA A 120 26.44 -9.34 -12.66
C ALA A 120 26.49 -10.33 -13.84
N GLN A 121 25.35 -10.76 -14.39
CA GLN A 121 25.35 -11.75 -15.48
C GLN A 121 25.31 -11.14 -16.90
N TYR A 122 25.36 -9.81 -17.02
CA TYR A 122 25.81 -9.12 -18.23
C TYR A 122 27.17 -8.45 -17.96
N GLY A 123 28.13 -9.25 -17.49
CA GLY A 123 29.53 -8.91 -17.67
C GLY A 123 29.94 -9.32 -19.09
N LEU A 124 30.37 -8.32 -19.88
CA LEU A 124 30.88 -8.33 -21.27
C LEU A 124 29.84 -8.11 -22.37
#